data_AF-A0A1J0TTD9-F1
#
_entry.id   AF-A0A1J0TTD9-F1
#
_cell.length_a   1.000
_cell.length_b   1.000
_cell.length_c   1.000
_cell.angle_alpha   90.00
_cell.angle_beta   90.00
_cell.angle_gamma   90.00
#
_symmetry.space_group_name_H-M   'P 1'
#
loop_
_entity.id
_entity.type
_entity.pdbx_description
1 polymer ?
#
loop_
_entity_poly.entity_id
_entity_poly.type
_entity_poly.pdbx_seq_one_letter_code
_entity_poly.pdbx_strand_id
1 'polypeptide(L)'
;MTVLTAKVKDIADADDRTTFTFEIPKVRGATDGGIVTVRERRYTAEYGQLTTDDLEPGPAVLHISGGGGGSFTITIPDSETPVQLASLLDATTEYPEPVVAAAQAARNEAISMAAIAGAAATISTDKAEDAADSAAAAAVSAQQAADTAATGVPDATSSGKGKIQLAGDLGGTADAPTVPALQTKADLVDGVIPQAQIPAIALTDFLGTVASQSAMLALSGQRGDWCTRTDRGTDWQLIAEPSTILTNWRERTYPASPVSSVAGRTGAVTLSTADVTDMSSVGASLAKAADKAAARSAIDAGTSSLQIGTTASTAMAGNRIQLVADLPATGVEGVLYLKPRT
;
A
#
# COMPACT_ATOMS: atom_id res chain seq x y z
N MET A 1 36.09 50.26 91.45
CA MET A 1 36.84 49.07 91.97
C MET A 1 36.51 47.94 91.01
N THR A 2 37.52 47.29 90.44
CA THR A 2 37.33 46.45 89.24
C THR A 2 37.91 45.06 89.46
N VAL A 3 37.10 44.03 89.19
CA VAL A 3 37.53 42.62 89.17
C VAL A 3 37.98 42.26 87.77
N LEU A 4 39.19 41.72 87.64
CA LEU A 4 39.70 41.18 86.38
C LEU A 4 39.55 39.66 86.38
N THR A 5 39.03 39.13 85.27
CA THR A 5 38.91 37.69 85.04
C THR A 5 39.67 37.29 83.79
N ALA A 6 40.27 36.11 83.77
CA ALA A 6 40.93 35.59 82.58
C ALA A 6 40.90 34.07 82.57
N LYS A 7 40.83 33.46 81.38
CA LYS A 7 41.21 32.06 81.24
C LYS A 7 42.71 32.01 80.97
N VAL A 8 43.42 31.21 81.73
CA VAL A 8 44.88 31.10 81.67
C VAL A 8 45.36 30.71 80.27
N LYS A 9 44.62 29.83 79.59
CA LYS A 9 44.89 29.39 78.21
C LYS A 9 44.80 30.48 77.15
N ASP A 10 44.17 31.61 77.45
CA ASP A 10 44.02 32.75 76.52
C ASP A 10 45.20 33.73 76.68
N ILE A 11 46.15 33.45 77.59
CA ILE A 11 47.35 34.23 77.87
C ILE A 11 48.58 33.38 77.49
N ALA A 12 49.45 33.91 76.63
CA ALA A 12 50.54 33.16 76.01
C ALA A 12 51.46 32.45 77.03
N ASP A 13 51.61 31.12 76.89
CA ASP A 13 52.43 30.22 77.73
C ASP A 13 52.17 30.31 79.25
N ALA A 14 51.00 30.82 79.65
CA ALA A 14 50.57 30.78 81.04
C ALA A 14 49.98 29.41 81.40
N ASP A 15 50.27 28.94 82.61
CA ASP A 15 49.72 27.74 83.23
C ASP A 15 49.18 28.04 84.64
N ASP A 16 48.59 27.06 85.31
CA ASP A 16 48.03 27.26 86.67
C ASP A 16 49.12 27.57 87.74
N ARG A 17 50.41 27.46 87.40
CA ARG A 17 51.54 27.84 88.25
C ARG A 17 52.05 29.26 87.96
N THR A 18 51.59 29.85 86.87
CA THR A 18 51.94 31.20 86.44
C THR A 18 51.39 32.20 87.45
N THR A 19 52.30 33.04 87.97
CA THR A 19 51.91 34.11 88.88
C THR A 19 51.67 35.40 88.11
N PHE A 20 50.53 36.03 88.38
CA PHE A 20 50.15 37.36 87.92
C PHE A 20 50.32 38.35 89.08
N THR A 21 51.33 39.21 88.97
CA THR A 21 51.61 40.26 89.93
C THR A 21 51.16 41.60 89.36
N PHE A 22 50.19 42.25 90.01
CA PHE A 22 49.73 43.58 89.67
C PHE A 22 50.40 44.59 90.59
N GLU A 23 51.23 45.46 90.01
CA GLU A 23 51.79 46.62 90.68
C GLU A 23 50.90 47.83 90.41
N ILE A 24 50.20 48.28 91.45
CA ILE A 24 49.31 49.43 91.37
C ILE A 24 49.97 50.59 92.13
N PRO A 25 50.46 51.63 91.43
CA PRO A 25 51.08 52.80 92.07
C PRO A 25 50.02 53.61 92.81
N LYS A 26 50.22 53.82 94.11
CA LYS A 26 49.36 54.65 94.95
C LYS A 26 50.09 55.92 95.37
N VAL A 27 49.59 57.07 94.94
CA VAL A 27 50.12 58.39 95.33
C VAL A 27 49.44 58.83 96.63
N ARG A 28 50.20 59.05 97.71
CA ARG A 28 49.71 59.73 98.91
C ARG A 28 50.16 61.19 98.85
N GLY A 29 49.21 62.13 98.84
CA GLY A 29 49.51 63.55 98.68
C GLY A 29 50.31 64.13 99.86
N ALA A 30 51.46 64.73 99.54
CA ALA A 30 52.12 65.75 100.33
C ALA A 30 52.64 66.82 99.35
N THR A 31 52.44 68.09 99.69
CA THR A 31 52.90 69.24 98.91
C THR A 31 54.43 69.22 98.90
N ASP A 32 55.01 69.08 97.71
CA ASP A 32 56.43 68.85 97.42
C ASP A 32 56.95 67.42 97.67
N GLY A 33 57.01 66.60 96.59
CA GLY A 33 57.75 65.33 96.56
C GLY A 33 57.04 64.11 97.15
N GLY A 34 55.75 63.91 96.85
CA GLY A 34 54.96 62.77 97.32
C GLY A 34 55.58 61.39 97.00
N ILE A 35 55.65 60.53 98.02
CA ILE A 35 56.19 59.17 97.90
C ILE A 35 55.16 58.29 97.18
N VAL A 36 55.50 57.82 95.97
CA VAL A 36 54.74 56.78 95.28
C VAL A 36 54.97 55.48 96.02
N THR A 37 53.93 54.94 96.65
CA THR A 37 54.01 53.60 97.26
C THR A 37 53.39 52.62 96.28
N VAL A 38 54.17 51.65 95.80
CA VAL A 38 53.67 50.58 94.93
C VAL A 38 52.99 49.53 95.81
N ARG A 39 51.73 49.21 95.52
CA ARG A 39 51.03 48.08 96.15
C ARG A 39 51.07 46.90 95.19
N GLU A 40 51.86 45.89 95.55
CA GLU A 40 51.94 44.64 94.83
C GLU A 40 50.80 43.70 95.26
N ARG A 41 50.07 43.14 94.29
CA ARG A 41 49.10 42.06 94.54
C ARG A 41 49.40 40.88 93.64
N ARG A 42 49.57 39.73 94.27
CA ARG A 42 49.95 38.48 93.61
C ARG A 42 48.76 37.54 93.53
N TYR A 43 48.45 37.08 92.32
CA TYR A 43 47.38 36.12 92.07
C TYR A 43 47.92 34.94 91.26
N THR A 44 47.35 33.77 91.52
CA THR A 44 47.54 32.55 90.73
C THR A 44 46.18 32.09 90.25
N ALA A 45 46.13 31.47 89.10
CA ALA A 45 44.87 30.94 88.60
C ALA A 45 44.45 29.69 89.38
N GLU A 46 43.14 29.51 89.51
CA GLU A 46 42.53 28.32 90.10
C GLU A 46 41.69 27.64 89.02
N TYR A 47 41.99 26.37 88.71
CA TYR A 47 41.32 25.60 87.64
C TYR A 47 41.32 26.28 86.26
N GLY A 48 42.45 26.88 85.85
CA GLY A 48 42.56 27.56 84.56
C GLY A 48 41.85 28.91 84.48
N GLN A 49 41.33 29.44 85.59
CA GLN A 49 40.71 30.76 85.65
C GLN A 49 41.42 31.66 86.67
N LEU A 50 41.89 32.81 86.20
CA LEU A 50 42.35 33.90 87.05
C LEU A 50 41.15 34.77 87.41
N THR A 51 40.95 35.02 88.70
CA THR A 51 40.00 36.02 89.20
C THR A 51 40.72 36.86 90.24
N THR A 52 40.78 38.17 90.02
CA THR A 52 41.38 39.09 91.00
C THR A 52 40.32 39.55 92.01
N ASP A 53 40.77 40.02 93.17
CA ASP A 53 39.91 40.84 94.02
C ASP A 53 39.70 42.23 93.39
N ASP A 54 38.90 43.07 94.03
CA ASP A 54 38.72 44.48 93.65
C ASP A 54 40.06 45.21 93.57
N LEU A 55 40.47 45.51 92.34
CA LEU A 55 41.63 46.33 92.02
C LEU A 55 41.21 47.81 91.95
N GLU A 56 42.13 48.70 92.34
CA GLU A 56 41.91 50.14 92.23
C GLU A 56 42.04 50.54 90.73
N PRO A 57 41.06 51.27 90.16
CA PRO A 57 41.14 51.74 88.77
C PRO A 57 42.30 52.69 88.55
N GLY A 58 42.96 52.61 87.40
CA GLY A 58 44.13 53.41 87.07
C GLY A 58 45.21 52.64 86.31
N PRO A 59 46.36 53.28 86.01
CA PRO A 59 47.49 52.62 85.36
C PRO A 59 48.12 51.61 86.32
N ALA A 60 48.27 50.36 85.88
CA ALA A 60 48.91 49.29 86.63
C ALA A 60 49.92 48.57 85.73
N VAL A 61 50.98 48.04 86.34
CA VAL A 61 51.92 47.17 85.65
C VAL A 61 51.58 45.73 86.03
N LEU A 62 51.25 44.92 85.04
CA LEU A 62 51.06 43.49 85.20
C LEU A 62 52.37 42.76 84.88
N HIS A 63 52.94 42.11 85.89
CA HIS A 63 54.07 41.22 85.73
C HIS A 63 53.58 39.76 85.73
N ILE A 64 53.92 39.03 84.67
CA ILE A 64 53.55 37.61 84.52
C ILE A 64 54.82 36.77 84.60
N SER A 65 54.89 35.82 85.52
CA SER A 65 56.05 34.93 85.68
C SER A 65 55.83 33.58 84.98
N GLY A 66 56.66 33.22 84.00
CA GLY A 66 56.51 31.99 83.21
C GLY A 66 57.25 32.02 81.87
N GLY A 67 57.07 30.98 81.04
CA GLY A 67 57.79 30.76 79.77
C GLY A 67 57.57 31.84 78.70
N GLY A 68 56.49 32.62 78.80
CA GLY A 68 56.22 33.83 78.00
C GLY A 68 56.12 35.12 78.84
N GLY A 69 56.70 35.13 80.05
CA GLY A 69 56.54 36.20 81.04
C GLY A 69 57.12 37.55 80.61
N GLY A 70 56.33 38.61 80.81
CA GLY A 70 56.71 40.01 80.53
C GLY A 70 55.99 40.99 81.46
N SER A 71 56.46 42.24 81.48
CA SER A 71 55.80 43.34 82.19
C SER A 71 54.94 44.13 81.20
N PHE A 72 53.63 44.15 81.41
CA PHE A 72 52.66 44.82 80.56
C PHE A 72 52.07 46.03 81.29
N THR A 73 52.08 47.19 80.64
CA THR A 73 51.41 48.38 81.17
C THR A 73 49.95 48.34 80.76
N ILE A 74 49.06 48.06 81.71
CA ILE A 74 47.61 47.99 81.49
C ILE A 74 46.92 49.16 82.19
N THR A 75 45.84 49.66 81.59
CA THR A 75 44.96 50.60 82.29
C THR A 75 43.75 49.83 82.81
N ILE A 76 43.60 49.75 84.13
CA ILE A 76 42.45 49.10 84.76
C ILE A 76 41.27 50.07 84.66
N PRO A 77 40.22 49.78 83.86
CA PRO A 77 39.07 50.66 83.74
C PRO A 77 38.26 50.65 85.03
N ASP A 78 37.53 51.73 85.33
CA ASP A 78 36.54 51.72 86.41
C ASP A 78 35.27 51.02 85.91
N SER A 79 35.05 49.78 86.35
CA SER A 79 33.95 48.94 85.89
C SER A 79 33.38 48.13 87.05
N GLU A 80 32.07 48.19 87.22
CA GLU A 80 31.34 47.40 88.22
C GLU A 80 31.12 45.94 87.76
N THR A 81 31.36 45.63 86.49
CA THR A 81 31.31 44.26 85.94
C THR A 81 32.71 43.69 85.74
N PRO A 82 32.91 42.37 85.94
CA PRO A 82 34.20 41.72 85.72
C PRO A 82 34.70 41.92 84.29
N VAL A 83 35.91 42.45 84.14
CA VAL A 83 36.54 42.73 82.83
C VAL A 83 37.47 41.59 82.46
N GLN A 84 37.46 41.17 81.19
CA GLN A 84 38.37 40.15 80.69
C GLN A 84 39.79 40.72 80.53
N LEU A 85 40.76 40.16 81.25
CA LEU A 85 42.17 40.57 81.18
C LEU A 85 42.73 40.41 79.76
N ALA A 86 42.31 39.38 79.02
CA ALA A 86 42.70 39.16 77.63
C ALA A 86 42.35 40.36 76.72
N SER A 87 41.17 40.96 76.91
CA SER A 87 40.76 42.14 76.13
C SER A 87 41.59 43.39 76.47
N LEU A 88 42.08 43.51 77.71
CA LEU A 88 42.98 44.59 78.10
C LEU A 88 44.40 44.39 77.53
N LEU A 89 44.88 43.14 77.47
CA LEU A 89 46.16 42.80 76.83
C LEU A 89 46.12 42.99 75.30
N ASP A 90 45.04 42.56 74.65
CA ASP A 90 44.83 42.75 73.22
C ASP A 90 44.79 44.24 72.83
N ALA A 91 44.14 45.08 73.65
CA ALA A 91 44.09 46.52 73.43
C ALA A 91 45.48 47.20 73.55
N THR A 92 46.41 46.58 74.28
CA THR A 92 47.81 47.06 74.41
C THR A 92 48.77 46.44 73.40
N THR A 93 48.32 45.46 72.60
CA THR A 93 49.16 44.75 71.63
C THR A 93 49.04 45.43 70.26
N GLU A 94 50.08 46.14 69.84
CA GLU A 94 50.13 46.75 68.50
C GLU A 94 50.52 45.69 67.47
N TYR A 95 49.52 45.22 66.73
CA TYR A 95 49.71 44.25 65.66
C TYR A 95 50.37 44.92 64.45
N PRO A 96 51.47 44.36 63.90
CA PRO A 96 52.15 44.97 62.76
C PRO A 96 51.22 45.00 61.53
N GLU A 97 51.26 46.07 60.74
CA GLU A 97 50.43 46.23 59.52
C GLU A 97 50.35 44.98 58.61
N PRO A 98 51.42 44.18 58.36
CA PRO A 98 51.32 42.98 57.54
C PRO A 98 50.30 41.94 58.03
N VAL A 99 50.07 41.78 59.35
CA VAL A 99 49.07 40.81 59.84
C VAL A 99 47.64 41.32 59.68
N VAL A 100 47.41 42.63 59.87
CA VAL A 100 46.09 43.25 59.64
C VAL A 100 45.75 43.21 58.15
N ALA A 101 46.72 43.51 57.28
CA ALA A 101 46.56 43.43 55.83
C ALA A 101 46.26 42.00 55.36
N ALA A 102 46.95 40.99 55.91
CA ALA A 102 46.69 39.59 55.61
C ALA A 102 45.28 39.15 56.06
N ALA A 103 44.83 39.57 57.25
CA ALA A 103 43.47 39.29 57.73
C ALA A 103 42.39 39.96 56.88
N GLN A 104 42.61 41.21 56.46
CA GLN A 104 41.71 41.92 55.56
C GLN A 104 41.67 41.27 54.17
N ALA A 105 42.81 40.83 53.64
CA ALA A 105 42.90 40.10 52.37
C ALA A 105 42.12 38.78 52.44
N ALA A 106 42.31 37.99 53.49
CA ALA A 106 41.58 36.74 53.71
C ALA A 106 40.06 36.96 53.81
N ARG A 107 39.62 38.02 54.50
CA ARG A 107 38.20 38.41 54.57
C ARG A 107 37.65 38.77 53.19
N ASN A 108 38.38 39.56 52.41
CA ASN A 108 37.95 39.98 51.08
C ASN A 108 37.88 38.78 50.12
N GLU A 109 38.85 37.86 50.21
CA GLU A 109 38.83 36.60 49.47
C GLU A 109 37.63 35.73 49.86
N ALA A 110 37.33 35.60 51.16
CA ALA A 110 36.15 34.88 51.64
C ALA A 110 34.82 35.48 51.13
N ILE A 111 34.71 36.82 51.11
CA ILE A 111 33.55 37.53 50.54
C ILE A 111 33.43 37.24 49.04
N SER A 112 34.54 37.29 48.30
CA SER A 112 34.58 36.97 46.88
C SER A 112 34.15 35.53 46.61
N MET A 113 34.66 34.57 47.39
CA MET A 113 34.30 33.16 47.29
C MET A 113 32.83 32.91 47.63
N ALA A 114 32.29 33.60 48.64
CA ALA A 114 30.87 33.53 48.95
C ALA A 114 29.99 34.07 47.81
N ALA A 115 30.41 35.16 47.16
CA ALA A 115 29.72 35.71 46.00
C ALA A 115 29.78 34.77 44.79
N ILE A 116 30.93 34.17 44.52
CA ILE A 116 31.11 33.17 43.47
C ILE A 116 30.25 31.93 43.74
N ALA A 117 30.22 31.45 44.99
CA ALA A 117 29.38 30.32 45.39
C ALA A 117 27.88 30.63 45.24
N GLY A 118 27.46 31.86 45.59
CA GLY A 118 26.09 32.32 45.37
C GLY A 118 25.73 32.36 43.89
N ALA A 119 26.60 32.93 43.05
CA ALA A 119 26.38 32.96 41.60
C ALA A 119 26.35 31.55 40.99
N ALA A 120 27.23 30.66 41.43
CA ALA A 120 27.24 29.26 40.99
C ALA A 120 25.96 28.51 41.40
N ALA A 121 25.43 28.79 42.59
CA ALA A 121 24.16 28.24 43.04
C ALA A 121 22.99 28.72 42.17
N THR A 122 22.92 30.02 41.85
CA THR A 122 21.92 30.57 40.91
C THR A 122 22.01 29.91 39.54
N ILE A 123 23.21 29.84 38.95
CA ILE A 123 23.41 29.19 37.65
C ILE A 123 22.99 27.70 37.69
N SER A 124 23.22 27.03 38.81
CA SER A 124 22.78 25.63 38.98
C SER A 124 21.26 25.51 39.03
N THR A 125 20.57 26.46 39.66
CA THR A 125 19.10 26.52 39.67
C THR A 125 18.57 26.78 38.27
N ASP A 126 19.10 27.80 37.58
CA ASP A 126 18.68 28.16 36.22
C ASP A 126 18.86 26.97 35.26
N LYS A 127 19.98 26.25 35.33
CA LYS A 127 20.21 25.05 34.53
C LYS A 127 19.27 23.90 34.85
N ALA A 128 18.83 23.77 36.10
CA ALA A 128 17.86 22.77 36.49
C ALA A 128 16.47 23.11 35.93
N GLU A 129 16.11 24.39 35.92
CA GLU A 129 14.89 24.91 35.29
C GLU A 129 14.93 24.71 33.76
N ASP A 130 16.01 25.11 33.09
CA ASP A 130 16.21 24.89 31.64
C ASP A 130 16.09 23.39 31.26
N ALA A 131 16.63 22.50 32.10
CA ALA A 131 16.53 21.06 31.89
C ALA A 131 15.09 20.55 32.08
N ALA A 132 14.36 21.08 33.07
CA ALA A 132 12.95 20.74 33.29
C ALA A 132 12.07 21.21 32.12
N ASP A 133 12.29 22.42 31.63
CA ASP A 133 11.58 22.99 30.47
C ASP A 133 11.88 22.18 29.19
N SER A 134 13.15 21.81 28.98
CA SER A 134 13.55 20.96 27.86
C SER A 134 12.87 19.58 27.91
N ALA A 135 12.78 18.98 29.10
CA ALA A 135 12.09 17.71 29.30
C ALA A 135 10.58 17.82 29.05
N ALA A 136 9.95 18.90 29.49
CA ALA A 136 8.53 19.16 29.23
C ALA A 136 8.26 19.36 27.73
N ALA A 137 9.10 20.12 27.03
CA ALA A 137 9.00 20.32 25.58
C ALA A 137 9.18 19.01 24.80
N ALA A 138 10.10 18.15 25.23
CA ALA A 138 10.28 16.82 24.65
C ALA A 138 9.05 15.92 24.88
N ALA A 139 8.43 15.96 26.07
CA ALA A 139 7.21 15.21 26.36
C ALA A 139 6.03 15.67 25.48
N VAL A 140 5.86 16.99 25.30
CA VAL A 140 4.84 17.55 24.39
C VAL A 140 5.09 17.12 22.95
N SER A 141 6.33 17.19 22.49
CA SER A 141 6.71 16.78 21.12
C SER A 141 6.46 15.28 20.90
N ALA A 142 6.77 14.44 21.88
CA ALA A 142 6.49 13.02 21.85
C ALA A 142 4.99 12.73 21.82
N GLN A 143 4.19 13.44 22.62
CA GLN A 143 2.73 13.31 22.61
C GLN A 143 2.14 13.74 21.25
N GLN A 144 2.58 14.86 20.69
CA GLN A 144 2.14 15.33 19.37
C GLN A 144 2.49 14.34 18.26
N ALA A 145 3.69 13.74 18.32
CA ALA A 145 4.10 12.70 17.38
C ALA A 145 3.25 11.42 17.55
N ALA A 146 2.97 11.03 18.80
CA ALA A 146 2.09 9.91 19.11
C ALA A 146 0.64 10.16 18.63
N ASP A 147 0.10 11.37 18.82
CA ASP A 147 -1.23 11.74 18.36
C ASP A 147 -1.30 11.78 16.83
N THR A 148 -0.25 12.28 16.16
CA THR A 148 -0.13 12.27 14.69
C THR A 148 -0.04 10.83 14.15
N ALA A 149 0.63 9.93 14.87
CA ALA A 149 0.71 8.51 14.50
C ALA A 149 -0.59 7.75 14.81
N ALA A 150 -1.26 8.07 15.93
CA ALA A 150 -2.52 7.46 16.37
C ALA A 150 -3.71 7.93 15.52
N THR A 151 -3.67 9.16 15.02
CA THR A 151 -4.54 9.64 13.93
C THR A 151 -4.13 9.07 12.56
N GLY A 152 -3.28 8.04 12.54
CA GLY A 152 -2.89 7.28 11.36
C GLY A 152 -4.06 7.14 10.39
N VAL A 153 -3.95 7.90 9.29
CA VAL A 153 -4.82 7.95 8.12
C VAL A 153 -6.26 7.50 8.40
N PRO A 154 -7.15 8.39 8.83
CA PRO A 154 -8.56 8.05 8.93
C PRO A 154 -9.08 7.53 7.59
N ASP A 155 -9.99 6.57 7.66
CA ASP A 155 -10.65 6.01 6.48
C ASP A 155 -11.30 7.12 5.66
N ALA A 156 -11.18 7.01 4.34
CA ALA A 156 -11.80 7.96 3.45
C ALA A 156 -13.33 7.81 3.50
N THR A 157 -14.02 8.93 3.67
CA THR A 157 -15.48 8.98 3.63
C THR A 157 -15.92 9.84 2.44
N SER A 158 -17.22 9.95 2.20
CA SER A 158 -17.80 10.83 1.18
C SER A 158 -17.55 12.32 1.43
N SER A 159 -17.11 12.72 2.63
CA SER A 159 -16.90 14.13 3.00
C SER A 159 -15.53 14.42 3.63
N GLY A 160 -14.77 13.41 4.06
CA GLY A 160 -13.42 13.53 4.63
C GLY A 160 -12.39 12.72 3.86
N LYS A 161 -11.26 13.35 3.48
CA LYS A 161 -10.18 12.70 2.75
C LYS A 161 -9.31 11.87 3.71
N GLY A 162 -9.22 10.55 3.48
CA GLY A 162 -8.10 9.72 3.95
C GLY A 162 -6.89 9.87 3.00
N LYS A 163 -5.95 8.90 2.97
CA LYS A 163 -4.85 8.87 1.96
C LYS A 163 -5.35 8.83 0.51
N ILE A 164 -6.56 8.29 0.28
CA ILE A 164 -7.21 8.19 -1.04
C ILE A 164 -8.63 8.73 -0.88
N GLN A 165 -9.02 9.75 -1.64
CA GLN A 165 -10.41 10.19 -1.70
C GLN A 165 -11.19 9.29 -2.67
N LEU A 166 -12.21 8.59 -2.19
CA LEU A 166 -13.05 7.69 -2.99
C LEU A 166 -14.39 8.38 -3.28
N ALA A 167 -14.91 8.24 -4.51
CA ALA A 167 -16.21 8.80 -4.91
C ALA A 167 -17.36 7.80 -4.78
N GLY A 168 -17.21 6.81 -3.88
CA GLY A 168 -18.12 5.66 -3.76
C GLY A 168 -17.72 4.45 -4.62
N ASP A 169 -16.56 4.49 -5.27
CA ASP A 169 -16.02 3.40 -6.10
C ASP A 169 -15.75 2.11 -5.31
N LEU A 170 -15.29 2.27 -4.06
CA LEU A 170 -15.07 1.21 -3.10
C LEU A 170 -15.96 1.45 -1.88
N GLY A 171 -16.59 0.39 -1.37
CA GLY A 171 -17.39 0.39 -0.15
C GLY A 171 -17.02 -0.80 0.74
N GLY A 172 -17.85 -1.10 1.74
CA GLY A 172 -17.57 -2.18 2.69
C GLY A 172 -16.61 -1.72 3.81
N THR A 173 -15.82 -2.65 4.34
CA THR A 173 -14.85 -2.38 5.43
C THR A 173 -13.45 -2.76 4.98
N ALA A 174 -12.43 -2.42 5.78
CA ALA A 174 -11.04 -2.79 5.50
C ALA A 174 -10.85 -4.33 5.37
N ASP A 175 -11.57 -5.12 6.19
CA ASP A 175 -11.49 -6.58 6.17
C ASP A 175 -12.33 -7.22 5.04
N ALA A 176 -13.35 -6.52 4.56
CA ALA A 176 -14.26 -6.98 3.52
C ALA A 176 -14.60 -5.83 2.56
N PRO A 177 -13.67 -5.48 1.65
CA PRO A 177 -13.90 -4.43 0.67
C PRO A 177 -14.92 -4.88 -0.37
N THR A 178 -15.74 -3.95 -0.82
CA THR A 178 -16.70 -4.17 -1.90
C THR A 178 -16.49 -3.13 -2.99
N VAL A 179 -16.90 -3.47 -4.22
CA VAL A 179 -16.97 -2.54 -5.34
C VAL A 179 -18.44 -2.39 -5.70
N PRO A 180 -19.16 -1.40 -5.16
CA PRO A 180 -20.61 -1.26 -5.35
C PRO A 180 -21.04 -1.27 -6.82
N ALA A 181 -20.20 -0.73 -7.72
CA ALA A 181 -20.45 -0.71 -9.15
C ALA A 181 -20.58 -2.12 -9.79
N LEU A 182 -20.06 -3.17 -9.16
CA LEU A 182 -20.17 -4.55 -9.64
C LEU A 182 -21.54 -5.19 -9.33
N GLN A 183 -22.32 -4.67 -8.38
CA GLN A 183 -23.62 -5.26 -8.00
C GLN A 183 -24.64 -5.28 -9.15
N THR A 184 -24.43 -4.45 -10.17
CA THR A 184 -25.31 -4.37 -11.36
C THR A 184 -24.78 -5.16 -12.55
N LYS A 185 -23.67 -5.89 -12.38
CA LYS A 185 -23.03 -6.68 -13.43
C LYS A 185 -23.43 -8.15 -13.30
N ALA A 186 -23.29 -8.87 -14.41
CA ALA A 186 -23.43 -10.32 -14.42
C ALA A 186 -22.31 -10.94 -13.57
N ASP A 187 -22.66 -11.93 -12.76
CA ASP A 187 -21.70 -12.72 -12.00
C ASP A 187 -21.06 -13.76 -12.92
N LEU A 188 -19.79 -14.08 -12.65
CA LEU A 188 -19.09 -15.15 -13.35
C LEU A 188 -19.05 -16.37 -12.44
N VAL A 189 -19.35 -17.54 -13.00
CA VAL A 189 -19.12 -18.85 -12.39
C VAL A 189 -18.04 -19.53 -13.21
N ASP A 190 -16.90 -19.84 -12.61
CA ASP A 190 -15.73 -20.43 -13.30
C ASP A 190 -15.27 -19.65 -14.54
N GLY A 191 -15.41 -18.32 -14.53
CA GLY A 191 -14.97 -17.43 -15.62
C GLY A 191 -15.97 -17.25 -16.76
N VAL A 192 -17.17 -17.83 -16.67
CA VAL A 192 -18.24 -17.65 -17.67
C VAL A 192 -19.50 -17.03 -17.07
N ILE A 193 -20.27 -16.34 -17.92
CA ILE A 193 -21.61 -15.84 -17.54
C ILE A 193 -22.57 -17.04 -17.53
N PRO A 194 -23.27 -17.32 -16.41
CA PRO A 194 -24.28 -18.37 -16.36
C PRO A 194 -25.39 -18.13 -17.40
N GLN A 195 -25.85 -19.18 -18.05
CA GLN A 195 -26.88 -19.10 -19.10
C GLN A 195 -28.16 -18.37 -18.64
N ALA A 196 -28.51 -18.47 -17.35
CA ALA A 196 -29.65 -17.75 -16.75
C ALA A 196 -29.52 -16.21 -16.80
N GLN A 197 -28.31 -15.66 -16.88
CA GLN A 197 -28.04 -14.22 -17.03
C GLN A 197 -27.87 -13.80 -18.50
N ILE A 198 -27.79 -14.75 -19.44
CA ILE A 198 -27.72 -14.46 -20.87
C ILE A 198 -29.15 -14.19 -21.36
N PRO A 199 -29.47 -13.00 -21.90
CA PRO A 199 -30.78 -12.71 -22.44
C PRO A 199 -31.15 -13.72 -23.55
N ALA A 200 -32.35 -14.28 -23.49
CA ALA A 200 -32.72 -15.38 -24.38
C ALA A 200 -32.85 -14.98 -25.87
N ILE A 201 -32.96 -13.67 -26.19
CA ILE A 201 -32.79 -13.16 -27.57
C ILE A 201 -31.40 -13.47 -28.17
N ALA A 202 -30.40 -13.77 -27.34
CA ALA A 202 -29.04 -14.10 -27.77
C ALA A 202 -28.83 -15.60 -28.07
N LEU A 203 -29.76 -16.48 -27.65
CA LEU A 203 -29.65 -17.91 -27.93
C LEU A 203 -30.62 -18.27 -29.05
N THR A 204 -30.08 -18.59 -30.22
CA THR A 204 -30.86 -19.22 -31.29
C THR A 204 -31.04 -20.70 -30.93
N ASP A 205 -32.20 -21.07 -30.40
CA ASP A 205 -32.51 -22.47 -30.11
C ASP A 205 -33.25 -23.14 -31.28
N PHE A 206 -33.06 -24.45 -31.40
CA PHE A 206 -33.79 -25.27 -32.36
C PHE A 206 -35.07 -25.80 -31.70
N LEU A 207 -36.21 -25.26 -32.09
CA LEU A 207 -37.53 -25.59 -31.54
C LEU A 207 -38.07 -26.94 -32.06
N GLY A 208 -37.30 -27.64 -32.90
CA GLY A 208 -37.65 -28.96 -33.39
C GLY A 208 -38.27 -28.98 -34.79
N THR A 209 -38.77 -30.15 -35.16
CA THR A 209 -39.38 -30.44 -36.47
C THR A 209 -40.89 -30.53 -36.33
N VAL A 210 -41.62 -29.77 -37.15
CA VAL A 210 -43.09 -29.68 -37.11
C VAL A 210 -43.72 -30.08 -38.44
N ALA A 211 -44.86 -30.75 -38.37
CA ALA A 211 -45.53 -31.32 -39.55
C ALA A 211 -46.43 -30.33 -40.31
N SER A 212 -46.64 -29.11 -39.78
CA SER A 212 -47.56 -28.14 -40.37
C SER A 212 -47.33 -26.72 -39.85
N GLN A 213 -47.92 -25.74 -40.54
CA GLN A 213 -47.93 -24.34 -40.07
C GLN A 213 -48.58 -24.17 -38.69
N SER A 214 -49.71 -24.85 -38.43
CA SER A 214 -50.40 -24.71 -37.13
C SER A 214 -49.53 -25.25 -35.99
N ALA A 215 -48.82 -26.35 -36.22
CA ALA A 215 -47.84 -26.87 -35.27
C ALA A 215 -46.66 -25.92 -35.06
N MET A 216 -46.16 -25.24 -36.11
CA MET A 216 -45.14 -24.19 -35.99
C MET A 216 -45.61 -23.02 -35.12
N LEU A 217 -46.81 -22.49 -35.36
CA LEU A 217 -47.36 -21.36 -34.61
C LEU A 217 -47.71 -21.71 -33.16
N ALA A 218 -47.78 -23.00 -32.82
CA ALA A 218 -47.96 -23.47 -31.45
C ALA A 218 -46.63 -23.57 -30.66
N LEU A 219 -45.48 -23.42 -31.33
CA LEU A 219 -44.17 -23.41 -30.67
C LEU A 219 -44.02 -22.16 -29.81
N SER A 220 -43.43 -22.32 -28.63
CA SER A 220 -43.01 -21.21 -27.78
C SER A 220 -41.52 -20.98 -27.97
N GLY A 221 -41.15 -19.88 -28.63
CA GLY A 221 -39.77 -19.49 -28.89
C GLY A 221 -39.62 -17.98 -28.95
N GLN A 222 -38.38 -17.51 -28.95
CA GLN A 222 -38.00 -16.10 -28.99
C GLN A 222 -37.39 -15.72 -30.34
N ARG A 223 -37.34 -14.42 -30.62
CA ARG A 223 -36.70 -13.90 -31.84
C ARG A 223 -35.27 -14.45 -31.98
N GLY A 224 -35.02 -15.17 -33.06
CA GLY A 224 -33.75 -15.84 -33.33
C GLY A 224 -33.93 -17.34 -33.51
N ASP A 225 -34.82 -17.95 -32.73
CA ASP A 225 -35.10 -19.39 -32.75
C ASP A 225 -35.59 -19.88 -34.11
N TRP A 226 -35.42 -21.16 -34.37
CA TRP A 226 -35.81 -21.75 -35.65
C TRP A 226 -36.38 -23.15 -35.49
N CYS A 227 -37.22 -23.55 -36.46
CA CYS A 227 -37.78 -24.89 -36.56
C CYS A 227 -37.75 -25.37 -38.01
N THR A 228 -37.90 -26.67 -38.23
CA THR A 228 -38.01 -27.25 -39.57
C THR A 228 -39.46 -27.67 -39.84
N ARG A 229 -40.01 -27.21 -40.96
CA ARG A 229 -41.36 -27.57 -41.42
C ARG A 229 -41.31 -28.69 -42.44
N THR A 230 -41.71 -29.91 -42.07
CA THR A 230 -41.62 -31.08 -42.96
C THR A 230 -42.63 -31.05 -44.10
N ASP A 231 -43.73 -30.31 -43.96
CA ASP A 231 -44.71 -30.10 -45.03
C ASP A 231 -44.13 -29.30 -46.21
N ARG A 232 -43.14 -28.44 -45.95
CA ARG A 232 -42.44 -27.63 -46.96
C ARG A 232 -41.01 -28.07 -47.25
N GLY A 233 -40.39 -28.80 -46.32
CA GLY A 233 -38.96 -29.12 -46.38
C GLY A 233 -38.06 -27.89 -46.18
N THR A 234 -38.55 -26.87 -45.47
CA THR A 234 -37.84 -25.61 -45.25
C THR A 234 -37.69 -25.29 -43.76
N ASP A 235 -36.59 -24.61 -43.42
CA ASP A 235 -36.37 -24.07 -42.08
C ASP A 235 -37.02 -22.70 -41.95
N TRP A 236 -37.55 -22.42 -40.77
CA TRP A 236 -38.26 -21.17 -40.46
C TRP A 236 -37.65 -20.56 -39.22
N GLN A 237 -37.26 -19.29 -39.32
CA GLN A 237 -36.68 -18.53 -38.23
C GLN A 237 -37.70 -17.53 -37.68
N LEU A 238 -37.85 -17.45 -36.36
CA LEU A 238 -38.67 -16.45 -35.69
C LEU A 238 -37.94 -15.11 -35.70
N ILE A 239 -38.46 -14.12 -36.44
CA ILE A 239 -37.85 -12.80 -36.64
C ILE A 239 -38.48 -11.69 -35.79
N ALA A 240 -39.62 -11.97 -35.16
CA ALA A 240 -40.34 -11.08 -34.25
C ALA A 240 -41.20 -11.91 -33.29
N GLU A 241 -41.78 -11.28 -32.28
CA GLU A 241 -42.66 -11.95 -31.30
C GLU A 241 -44.07 -11.35 -31.38
N PRO A 242 -45.14 -12.10 -31.05
CA PRO A 242 -45.14 -13.49 -30.57
C PRO A 242 -44.98 -14.54 -31.69
N SER A 243 -44.56 -15.76 -31.32
CA SER A 243 -44.40 -16.94 -32.22
C SER A 243 -45.72 -17.47 -32.80
N THR A 244 -46.85 -17.02 -32.26
CA THR A 244 -48.19 -17.40 -32.72
C THR A 244 -48.62 -16.72 -34.02
N ILE A 245 -47.84 -15.75 -34.53
CA ILE A 245 -48.15 -14.97 -35.73
C ILE A 245 -47.24 -15.38 -36.88
N LEU A 246 -47.83 -15.79 -38.02
CA LEU A 246 -47.06 -16.23 -39.19
C LEU A 246 -46.09 -15.17 -39.75
N THR A 247 -46.48 -13.89 -39.77
CA THR A 247 -45.63 -12.80 -40.29
C THR A 247 -44.36 -12.59 -39.46
N ASN A 248 -44.34 -13.12 -38.25
CA ASN A 248 -43.18 -13.10 -37.38
C ASN A 248 -42.20 -14.24 -37.67
N TRP A 249 -42.56 -15.18 -38.54
CA TRP A 249 -41.66 -16.22 -39.02
C TRP A 249 -41.17 -15.92 -40.42
N ARG A 250 -39.87 -16.08 -40.65
CA ARG A 250 -39.24 -15.96 -41.94
C ARG A 250 -38.81 -17.33 -42.43
N GLU A 251 -39.37 -17.74 -43.56
CA GLU A 251 -38.92 -18.92 -44.29
C GLU A 251 -37.49 -18.70 -44.80
N ARG A 252 -36.59 -19.62 -44.46
CA ARG A 252 -35.21 -19.64 -44.95
C ARG A 252 -35.18 -20.42 -46.26
N THR A 253 -35.68 -19.78 -47.32
CA THR A 253 -35.64 -20.35 -48.66
C THR A 253 -34.21 -20.31 -49.18
N TYR A 254 -33.50 -21.44 -49.11
CA TYR A 254 -32.39 -21.67 -50.03
C TYR A 254 -32.99 -21.89 -51.41
N PRO A 255 -32.49 -21.29 -52.50
CA PRO A 255 -33.02 -21.60 -53.81
C PRO A 255 -32.79 -23.09 -54.06
N ALA A 256 -33.86 -23.89 -54.05
CA ALA A 256 -33.89 -25.10 -54.85
C ALA A 256 -33.45 -24.65 -56.24
N SER A 257 -32.43 -25.27 -56.82
CA SER A 257 -32.05 -25.01 -58.21
C SER A 257 -32.83 -25.99 -59.09
N PRO A 258 -34.12 -25.73 -59.42
CA PRO A 258 -34.84 -26.59 -60.35
C PRO A 258 -34.22 -26.46 -61.74
N VAL A 259 -34.40 -27.50 -62.56
CA VAL A 259 -34.10 -27.44 -64.00
C VAL A 259 -34.87 -26.25 -64.59
N SER A 260 -34.14 -25.24 -65.05
CA SER A 260 -34.70 -23.97 -65.56
C SER A 260 -35.34 -24.13 -66.93
N SER A 261 -34.77 -24.95 -67.82
CA SER A 261 -35.47 -25.51 -68.97
C SER A 261 -34.68 -26.65 -69.63
N VAL A 262 -35.38 -27.68 -70.10
CA VAL A 262 -34.90 -28.64 -71.11
C VAL A 262 -36.04 -28.85 -72.11
N ALA A 263 -35.82 -28.53 -73.39
CA ALA A 263 -36.86 -28.58 -74.44
C ALA A 263 -38.18 -27.87 -74.06
N GLY A 264 -38.09 -26.73 -73.35
CA GLY A 264 -39.25 -25.97 -72.89
C GLY A 264 -39.95 -26.50 -71.63
N ARG A 265 -39.43 -27.57 -71.02
CA ARG A 265 -39.96 -28.19 -69.79
C ARG A 265 -39.09 -27.85 -68.58
N THR A 266 -39.71 -27.74 -67.40
CA THR A 266 -39.03 -27.47 -66.12
C THR A 266 -39.25 -28.63 -65.14
N GLY A 267 -38.42 -28.74 -64.10
CA GLY A 267 -38.55 -29.79 -63.08
C GLY A 267 -38.06 -31.18 -63.54
N ALA A 268 -38.77 -32.24 -63.17
CA ALA A 268 -38.43 -33.61 -63.58
C ALA A 268 -38.81 -33.85 -65.05
N VAL A 269 -37.82 -33.85 -65.95
CA VAL A 269 -38.03 -33.96 -67.40
C VAL A 269 -37.78 -35.40 -67.88
N THR A 270 -38.79 -36.00 -68.49
CA THR A 270 -38.65 -37.22 -69.30
C THR A 270 -38.66 -36.82 -70.77
N LEU A 271 -37.63 -37.21 -71.53
CA LEU A 271 -37.48 -36.85 -72.93
C LEU A 271 -38.04 -37.92 -73.86
N SER A 272 -38.54 -37.47 -75.01
CA SER A 272 -38.98 -38.28 -76.14
C SER A 272 -38.31 -37.79 -77.43
N THR A 273 -38.41 -38.55 -78.51
CA THR A 273 -37.89 -38.10 -79.82
C THR A 273 -38.58 -36.84 -80.33
N ALA A 274 -39.77 -36.51 -79.82
CA ALA A 274 -40.46 -35.27 -80.18
C ALA A 274 -39.80 -34.02 -79.57
N ASP A 275 -39.02 -34.19 -78.50
CA ASP A 275 -38.29 -33.09 -77.85
C ASP A 275 -36.98 -32.73 -78.61
N VAL A 276 -36.62 -33.49 -79.65
CA VAL A 276 -35.47 -33.22 -80.53
C VAL A 276 -35.97 -32.60 -81.84
N THR A 277 -36.17 -31.29 -81.86
CA THR A 277 -36.85 -30.58 -82.96
C THR A 277 -36.09 -30.54 -84.27
N ASP A 278 -34.77 -30.77 -84.26
CA ASP A 278 -33.92 -30.80 -85.45
C ASP A 278 -33.81 -32.23 -86.07
N MET A 279 -34.58 -33.19 -85.54
CA MET A 279 -34.62 -34.55 -86.06
C MET A 279 -35.59 -34.67 -87.24
N SER A 280 -35.14 -35.30 -88.34
CA SER A 280 -36.01 -35.59 -89.48
C SER A 280 -37.10 -36.61 -89.13
N SER A 281 -38.18 -36.66 -89.92
CA SER A 281 -39.26 -37.64 -89.75
C SER A 281 -38.78 -39.10 -89.84
N VAL A 282 -37.82 -39.36 -90.73
CA VAL A 282 -37.14 -40.65 -90.88
C VAL A 282 -36.30 -40.96 -89.64
N GLY A 283 -35.50 -39.99 -89.18
CA GLY A 283 -34.65 -40.15 -87.97
C GLY A 283 -35.46 -40.43 -86.71
N ALA A 284 -36.58 -39.71 -86.52
CA ALA A 284 -37.48 -39.92 -85.39
C ALA A 284 -38.15 -41.30 -85.42
N SER A 285 -38.52 -41.77 -86.62
CA SER A 285 -39.11 -43.10 -86.79
C SER A 285 -38.07 -44.21 -86.54
N LEU A 286 -36.82 -44.00 -86.96
CA LEU A 286 -35.72 -44.91 -86.71
C LEU A 286 -35.35 -44.98 -85.22
N ALA A 287 -35.26 -43.84 -84.53
CA ALA A 287 -34.95 -43.78 -83.11
C ALA A 287 -36.00 -44.47 -82.22
N LYS A 288 -37.24 -44.61 -82.71
CA LYS A 288 -38.34 -45.33 -82.06
C LYS A 288 -38.49 -46.79 -82.51
N ALA A 289 -37.64 -47.28 -83.41
CA ALA A 289 -37.77 -48.62 -83.94
C ALA A 289 -37.48 -49.67 -82.86
N ALA A 290 -38.46 -50.52 -82.54
CA ALA A 290 -38.33 -51.55 -81.52
C ALA A 290 -37.48 -52.75 -81.97
N ASP A 291 -37.34 -52.94 -83.29
CA ASP A 291 -36.60 -54.04 -83.88
C ASP A 291 -36.04 -53.68 -85.27
N LYS A 292 -35.30 -54.62 -85.85
CA LYS A 292 -34.68 -54.45 -87.18
C LYS A 292 -35.73 -54.29 -88.29
N ALA A 293 -36.94 -54.84 -88.16
CA ALA A 293 -37.99 -54.73 -89.18
C ALA A 293 -38.63 -53.34 -89.18
N ALA A 294 -38.94 -52.81 -88.00
CA ALA A 294 -39.41 -51.44 -87.82
C ALA A 294 -38.37 -50.43 -88.31
N ALA A 295 -37.08 -50.66 -88.04
CA ALA A 295 -36.00 -49.80 -88.51
C ALA A 295 -35.92 -49.75 -90.04
N ARG A 296 -36.10 -50.89 -90.73
CA ARG A 296 -36.15 -50.95 -92.20
C ARG A 296 -37.36 -50.23 -92.77
N SER A 297 -38.52 -50.37 -92.15
CA SER A 297 -39.71 -49.64 -92.55
C SER A 297 -39.54 -48.13 -92.37
N ALA A 298 -38.84 -47.69 -91.32
CA ALA A 298 -38.60 -46.27 -91.04
C ALA A 298 -37.75 -45.57 -92.11
N ILE A 299 -36.81 -46.30 -92.73
CA ILE A 299 -35.94 -45.79 -93.82
C ILE A 299 -36.45 -46.19 -95.21
N ASP A 300 -37.66 -46.74 -95.31
CA ASP A 300 -38.27 -47.26 -96.55
C ASP A 300 -37.41 -48.30 -97.31
N ALA A 301 -36.69 -49.15 -96.57
CA ALA A 301 -35.88 -50.23 -97.15
C ALA A 301 -36.70 -51.46 -97.59
N GLY A 302 -38.03 -51.43 -97.43
CA GLY A 302 -38.94 -52.53 -97.79
C GLY A 302 -38.63 -53.85 -97.07
N THR A 303 -38.69 -54.96 -97.79
CA THR A 303 -38.40 -56.32 -97.27
C THR A 303 -36.92 -56.67 -97.19
N SER A 304 -36.04 -55.72 -97.54
CA SER A 304 -34.58 -55.90 -97.61
C SER A 304 -33.98 -56.18 -96.24
N SER A 305 -34.03 -57.44 -95.81
CA SER A 305 -33.63 -57.91 -94.49
C SER A 305 -32.35 -58.75 -94.52
N LEU A 306 -31.76 -58.91 -95.70
CA LEU A 306 -30.52 -59.64 -95.88
C LEU A 306 -29.37 -58.84 -95.26
N GLN A 307 -28.60 -59.49 -94.39
CA GLN A 307 -27.34 -58.93 -93.93
C GLN A 307 -26.38 -58.83 -95.13
N ILE A 308 -25.50 -57.83 -95.12
CA ILE A 308 -24.39 -57.82 -96.09
C ILE A 308 -23.47 -58.99 -95.78
N GLY A 309 -23.18 -59.82 -96.78
CA GLY A 309 -22.40 -61.04 -96.60
C GLY A 309 -21.93 -61.67 -97.91
N THR A 310 -21.32 -62.84 -97.79
CA THR A 310 -20.70 -63.57 -98.92
C THR A 310 -21.42 -64.86 -99.30
N THR A 311 -22.51 -65.23 -98.59
CA THR A 311 -23.28 -66.46 -98.85
C THR A 311 -24.53 -66.18 -99.71
N ALA A 312 -25.11 -67.23 -100.27
CA ALA A 312 -26.29 -67.13 -101.15
C ALA A 312 -27.55 -66.56 -100.47
N SER A 313 -27.62 -66.59 -99.14
CA SER A 313 -28.73 -66.05 -98.34
C SER A 313 -28.44 -64.66 -97.77
N THR A 314 -27.42 -63.95 -98.27
CA THR A 314 -27.02 -62.61 -97.82
C THR A 314 -26.94 -61.65 -98.99
N ALA A 315 -27.16 -60.36 -98.74
CA ALA A 315 -27.07 -59.34 -99.78
C ALA A 315 -25.59 -59.07 -100.08
N MET A 316 -25.27 -58.90 -101.36
CA MET A 316 -23.97 -58.40 -101.75
C MET A 316 -23.85 -56.92 -101.38
N ALA A 317 -22.69 -56.49 -100.88
CA ALA A 317 -22.43 -55.07 -100.68
C ALA A 317 -22.60 -54.32 -102.01
N GLY A 318 -23.34 -53.20 -102.01
CA GLY A 318 -23.66 -52.46 -103.25
C GLY A 318 -22.44 -51.93 -104.01
N ASN A 319 -21.27 -51.90 -103.36
CA ASN A 319 -19.98 -51.52 -103.94
C ASN A 319 -19.06 -52.71 -104.26
N ARG A 320 -19.53 -53.96 -104.14
CA ARG A 320 -18.72 -55.14 -104.48
C ARG A 320 -18.65 -55.33 -105.99
N ILE A 321 -17.45 -55.62 -106.50
CA ILE A 321 -17.23 -56.08 -107.87
C ILE A 321 -17.29 -57.61 -107.88
N GLN A 322 -18.25 -58.18 -108.59
CA GLN A 322 -18.34 -59.63 -108.79
C GLN A 322 -17.54 -60.01 -110.04
N LEU A 323 -16.40 -60.68 -109.88
CA LEU A 323 -15.63 -61.16 -111.01
C LEU A 323 -16.36 -62.31 -111.71
N VAL A 324 -16.28 -62.36 -113.04
CA VAL A 324 -16.89 -63.44 -113.84
C VAL A 324 -16.34 -64.81 -113.45
N ALA A 325 -15.09 -64.88 -112.99
CA ALA A 325 -14.43 -66.10 -112.51
C ALA A 325 -15.09 -66.69 -111.26
N ASP A 326 -15.82 -65.89 -110.48
CA ASP A 326 -16.49 -66.33 -109.25
C ASP A 326 -17.90 -66.88 -109.52
N LEU A 327 -18.35 -66.90 -110.78
CA LEU A 327 -19.62 -67.52 -111.17
C LEU A 327 -19.46 -69.04 -111.30
N PRO A 328 -20.47 -69.85 -110.93
CA PRO A 328 -20.40 -71.29 -111.05
C PRO A 328 -20.16 -71.73 -112.50
N ALA A 329 -19.39 -72.82 -112.66
CA ALA A 329 -19.01 -73.37 -113.97
C ALA A 329 -20.22 -73.97 -114.72
N THR A 330 -21.23 -74.44 -113.98
CA THR A 330 -22.50 -74.95 -114.50
C THR A 330 -23.65 -74.04 -114.06
N GLY A 331 -24.63 -73.86 -114.95
CA GLY A 331 -25.80 -73.03 -114.66
C GLY A 331 -26.65 -73.65 -113.54
N VAL A 332 -27.08 -72.82 -112.60
CA VAL A 332 -28.11 -73.16 -111.63
C VAL A 332 -29.47 -72.93 -112.26
N GLU A 333 -30.36 -73.92 -112.18
CA GLU A 333 -31.72 -73.85 -112.74
C GLU A 333 -32.47 -72.62 -112.19
N GLY A 334 -33.12 -71.86 -113.09
CA GLY A 334 -33.85 -70.63 -112.73
C GLY A 334 -32.99 -69.37 -112.56
N VAL A 335 -31.66 -69.44 -112.68
CA VAL A 335 -30.76 -68.28 -112.56
C VAL A 335 -30.23 -67.86 -113.92
N LEU A 336 -30.49 -66.61 -114.31
CA LEU A 336 -29.93 -66.02 -115.52
C LEU A 336 -28.55 -65.42 -115.24
N TYR A 337 -27.51 -66.03 -115.80
CA TYR A 337 -26.16 -65.49 -115.79
C TYR A 337 -25.88 -64.72 -117.08
N LEU A 338 -25.72 -63.40 -117.00
CA LEU A 338 -25.26 -62.59 -118.12
C LEU A 338 -23.72 -62.59 -118.13
N LYS A 339 -23.12 -63.49 -118.90
CA LYS A 339 -21.67 -63.48 -119.16
C LYS A 339 -21.40 -62.68 -120.45
N PRO A 340 -20.56 -61.64 -120.44
CA PRO A 340 -20.15 -60.98 -121.67
C PRO A 340 -19.45 -62.00 -122.58
N ARG A 341 -19.74 -61.93 -123.88
CA ARG A 341 -19.11 -62.78 -124.89
C ARG A 341 -17.63 -62.40 -124.97
N THR A 342 -16.75 -63.34 -124.62
CA THR A 342 -15.30 -63.21 -124.86
C THR A 342 -15.00 -63.26 -126.35
#